data_AF-A0A520BHJ9-F1
#
_entry.id   AF-A0A520BHJ9-F1
#
_cell.length_a   1.000
_cell.length_b   1.000
_cell.length_c   1.000
_cell.angle_alpha   90.00
_cell.angle_beta   90.00
_cell.angle_gamma   90.00
#
_symmetry.space_group_name_H-M   'P 1'
#
loop_
_entity.id
_entity.type
_entity.pdbx_description
1 polymer ?
#
loop_
_entity_poly.entity_id
_entity_poly.type
_entity_poly.pdbx_seq_one_letter_code
_entity_poly.pdbx_strand_id
1 'polypeptide(L)'
;MVYAYNKKAVPLVAGFNWAYDLTPVKDHPIAREGIGYVVHPYPGRRKIPREPKWDVDFGFVADKYPVIATELGFMNEGEIYLEDGIEHIHMRLKEKNI
;
A
#
# COMPACT_ATOMS: atom_id res chain seq x y z
N MET A 1 3.92 9.60 22.45
CA MET A 1 5.08 8.80 22.94
C MET A 1 6.32 9.03 22.09
N VAL A 2 6.31 8.76 20.77
CA VAL A 2 7.51 8.90 19.90
C VAL A 2 8.27 10.23 20.09
N TYR A 3 7.61 11.38 19.94
CA TYR A 3 8.28 12.69 20.07
C TYR A 3 8.74 13.06 21.49
N ALA A 4 8.25 12.38 22.53
CA ALA A 4 8.78 12.58 23.87
C ALA A 4 10.22 12.06 24.00
N TYR A 5 10.56 11.01 23.24
CA TYR A 5 11.88 10.37 23.25
C TYR A 5 12.78 10.82 22.08
N ASN A 6 12.21 11.04 20.90
CA ASN A 6 12.97 11.46 19.73
C ASN A 6 12.19 12.52 18.92
N LYS A 7 12.56 13.78 19.10
CA LYS A 7 11.96 14.92 18.37
C LYS A 7 12.31 14.96 16.88
N LYS A 8 13.32 14.21 16.44
CA LYS A 8 13.76 14.14 15.04
C LYS A 8 13.14 12.97 14.26
N ALA A 9 12.38 12.10 14.92
CA ALA A 9 11.68 11.01 14.24
C ALA A 9 10.65 11.57 13.24
N VAL A 10 10.37 10.83 12.17
CA VAL A 10 9.26 11.11 11.25
C VAL A 10 8.29 9.94 11.32
N PRO A 11 7.24 10.02 12.14
CA PRO A 11 6.19 9.02 12.19
C PRO A 11 5.46 8.94 10.84
N LEU A 12 5.19 7.72 10.40
CA LEU A 12 4.38 7.43 9.22
C LEU A 12 3.00 6.94 9.66
N VAL A 13 1.94 7.53 9.11
CA VAL A 13 0.55 7.24 9.49
C VAL A 13 -0.18 6.58 8.32
N ALA A 14 -0.78 5.42 8.58
CA ALA A 14 -1.60 4.70 7.62
C ALA A 14 -3.10 5.00 7.83
N GLY A 15 -3.86 4.96 6.74
CA GLY A 15 -5.32 4.93 6.78
C GLY A 15 -5.89 3.51 6.80
N PHE A 16 -7.16 3.38 6.42
CA PHE A 16 -7.88 2.10 6.44
C PHE A 16 -7.63 1.27 5.16
N ASN A 17 -8.35 0.14 5.03
CA ASN A 17 -8.27 -0.76 3.88
C ASN A 17 -6.83 -1.21 3.59
N TRP A 18 -6.14 -1.72 4.63
CA TRP A 18 -4.72 -2.12 4.54
C TRP A 18 -3.86 -0.96 4.03
N ALA A 19 -3.90 0.18 4.74
CA ALA A 19 -3.17 1.40 4.39
C ALA A 19 -3.41 1.88 2.94
N TYR A 20 -4.54 1.58 2.32
CA TYR A 20 -4.84 2.07 0.97
C TYR A 20 -5.64 3.39 0.99
N ASP A 21 -6.60 3.48 1.92
CA ASP A 21 -7.59 4.55 1.92
C ASP A 21 -7.12 5.72 2.81
N LEU A 22 -6.78 6.85 2.18
CA LEU A 22 -6.46 8.10 2.86
C LEU A 22 -7.57 9.16 2.68
N THR A 23 -8.75 8.79 2.19
CA THR A 23 -9.87 9.74 2.06
C THR A 23 -10.23 10.49 3.35
N PRO A 24 -10.11 9.92 4.57
CA PRO A 24 -10.38 10.67 5.80
C PRO A 24 -9.43 11.84 6.06
N VAL A 25 -8.26 11.88 5.42
CA VAL A 25 -7.28 12.97 5.59
C VAL A 25 -7.82 14.31 5.05
N LYS A 26 -8.84 14.29 4.17
CA LYS A 26 -9.50 15.51 3.67
C LYS A 26 -10.08 16.35 4.81
N ASP A 27 -10.80 15.68 5.70
CA ASP A 27 -11.60 16.34 6.75
C ASP A 27 -10.96 16.22 8.13
N HIS A 28 -10.20 15.14 8.36
CA HIS A 28 -9.64 14.77 9.65
C HIS A 28 -8.16 14.35 9.58
N PRO A 29 -7.25 15.24 9.12
CA PRO A 29 -5.83 14.94 9.16
C PRO A 29 -5.34 14.81 10.60
N ILE A 30 -4.28 14.03 10.81
CA ILE A 30 -3.63 13.98 12.12
C ILE A 30 -3.08 15.36 12.48
N ALA A 31 -3.53 15.90 13.62
CA ALA A 31 -3.12 17.21 14.12
C ALA A 31 -1.71 17.20 14.73
N ARG A 32 -0.70 16.80 13.94
CA ARG A 32 0.72 16.80 14.31
C ARG A 32 1.59 17.18 13.11
N GLU A 33 2.59 18.00 13.37
CA GLU A 33 3.64 18.32 12.39
C GLU A 33 4.69 17.21 12.32
N GLY A 34 5.52 17.23 11.27
CA GLY A 34 6.67 16.33 11.15
C GLY A 34 6.30 14.86 10.90
N ILE A 35 5.14 14.60 10.30
CA ILE A 35 4.66 13.26 9.92
C ILE A 35 4.60 13.09 8.41
N GLY A 36 4.57 11.84 7.96
CA GLY A 36 4.19 11.45 6.59
C GLY A 36 3.02 10.48 6.60
N TYR A 37 2.38 10.27 5.44
CA TYR A 37 1.32 9.28 5.26
C TYR A 37 1.80 8.07 4.46
N VAL A 38 1.21 6.91 4.74
CA VAL A 38 1.52 5.64 4.08
C VAL A 38 0.42 5.27 3.09
N VAL A 39 0.82 4.70 1.95
CA VAL A 39 -0.10 4.02 1.03
C VAL A 39 0.40 2.62 0.65
N HIS A 40 -0.47 1.62 0.54
CA HIS A 40 -0.15 0.29 -0.03
C HIS A 40 -0.91 0.04 -1.35
N PRO A 41 -0.47 0.61 -2.48
CA PRO A 41 -1.25 0.63 -3.74
C PRO A 41 -1.08 -0.66 -4.56
N TYR A 42 -1.34 -1.82 -3.97
CA TYR A 42 -1.28 -3.11 -4.67
C TYR A 42 -2.25 -3.20 -5.87
N PRO A 43 -1.85 -3.86 -6.97
CA PRO A 43 -2.77 -4.20 -8.04
C PRO A 43 -3.93 -5.06 -7.52
N GLY A 44 -5.16 -4.63 -7.81
CA GLY A 44 -6.38 -5.28 -7.30
C GLY A 44 -7.17 -4.42 -6.31
N ARG A 45 -6.54 -3.45 -5.64
CA ARG A 45 -7.26 -2.46 -4.79
C ARG A 45 -8.26 -1.62 -5.59
N ARG A 46 -7.94 -1.36 -6.86
CA ARG A 46 -8.80 -0.67 -7.83
C ARG A 46 -8.69 -1.28 -9.23
N LYS A 47 -9.81 -1.19 -9.96
CA LYS A 47 -9.90 -1.51 -11.40
C LYS A 47 -9.22 -0.43 -12.25
N ILE A 48 -8.66 -0.82 -13.39
CA ILE A 48 -8.09 0.08 -14.42
C ILE A 48 -9.21 0.98 -15.01
N PRO A 49 -8.92 2.24 -15.40
CA PRO A 49 -7.68 3.00 -15.17
C PRO A 49 -7.53 3.35 -13.69
N ARG A 50 -6.30 3.26 -13.16
CA ARG A 50 -6.07 3.31 -11.70
C ARG A 50 -5.71 4.70 -11.22
N GLU A 51 -4.94 5.42 -12.01
CA GLU A 51 -4.36 6.72 -11.71
C GLU A 51 -5.43 7.73 -11.28
N PRO A 52 -6.58 7.90 -11.99
CA PRO A 52 -7.61 8.82 -11.52
C PRO A 52 -8.29 8.38 -10.22
N LYS A 53 -8.29 7.07 -9.92
CA LYS A 53 -8.86 6.54 -8.67
C LYS A 53 -7.88 6.70 -7.52
N TRP A 54 -6.58 6.53 -7.80
CA TRP A 54 -5.51 6.82 -6.84
C TRP A 54 -5.57 8.27 -6.39
N ASP A 55 -5.76 9.23 -7.29
CA ASP A 55 -5.91 10.65 -6.94
C ASP A 55 -7.07 10.91 -5.97
N VAL A 56 -8.21 10.24 -6.18
CA VAL A 56 -9.40 10.36 -5.32
C VAL A 56 -9.17 9.73 -3.95
N ASP A 57 -8.53 8.56 -3.90
CA ASP A 57 -8.40 7.72 -2.72
C ASP A 57 -7.25 8.16 -1.80
N PHE A 58 -6.12 8.60 -2.37
CA PHE A 58 -4.92 8.96 -1.60
C PHE A 58 -4.00 9.98 -2.25
N GLY A 59 -3.99 10.12 -3.59
CA GLY A 59 -3.01 10.94 -4.32
C GLY A 59 -3.06 12.41 -3.92
N PHE A 60 -4.26 12.95 -3.68
CA PHE A 60 -4.46 14.33 -3.20
C PHE A 60 -3.71 14.65 -1.88
N VAL A 61 -3.34 13.64 -1.07
CA VAL A 61 -2.59 13.87 0.17
C VAL A 61 -1.17 14.36 -0.12
N ALA A 62 -0.59 13.96 -1.25
CA ALA A 62 0.76 14.32 -1.66
C ALA A 62 0.94 15.81 -1.97
N ASP A 63 -0.16 16.53 -2.25
CA ASP A 63 -0.14 17.98 -2.46
C ASP A 63 0.25 18.77 -1.20
N LYS A 64 0.04 18.17 -0.02
CA LYS A 64 0.25 18.84 1.28
C LYS A 64 1.21 18.10 2.21
N TYR A 65 1.27 16.77 2.14
CA TYR A 65 2.06 15.95 3.05
C TYR A 65 2.95 14.97 2.27
N PRO A 66 4.14 14.60 2.80
CA PRO A 66 4.89 13.49 2.23
C PRO A 66 4.07 12.20 2.27
N VAL A 67 3.99 11.50 1.15
CA VAL A 67 3.34 10.19 1.03
C VAL A 67 4.40 9.16 0.65
N ILE A 68 4.46 8.05 1.39
CA ILE A 68 5.39 6.95 1.13
C ILE A 68 4.58 5.70 0.83
N ALA A 69 4.78 5.14 -0.36
CA ALA A 69 4.27 3.82 -0.68
C ALA A 69 5.17 2.76 -0.04
N THR A 70 4.90 2.37 1.22
CA THR A 70 5.80 1.47 1.96
C THR A 70 5.67 0.01 1.53
N GLU A 71 4.57 -0.34 0.84
CA GLU A 71 4.38 -1.63 0.20
C GLU A 71 3.75 -1.43 -1.18
N LEU A 72 4.41 -1.95 -2.20
CA LEU A 72 3.92 -2.01 -3.57
C LEU A 72 4.60 -3.18 -4.27
N GLY A 73 3.91 -3.81 -5.21
CA GLY A 73 4.45 -4.95 -5.93
C GLY A 73 3.35 -5.75 -6.60
N PHE A 74 3.76 -6.71 -7.43
CA PHE A 74 2.88 -7.68 -8.04
C PHE A 74 3.69 -8.91 -8.46
N MET A 75 2.97 -9.98 -8.74
CA MET A 75 3.48 -11.20 -9.35
C MET A 75 2.51 -11.62 -10.46
N ASN A 76 3.02 -12.33 -11.46
CA ASN A 76 2.16 -12.97 -12.44
C ASN A 76 1.44 -14.16 -11.81
N GLU A 77 0.26 -14.48 -12.36
CA GLU A 77 -0.48 -15.65 -11.92
C GLU A 77 0.33 -16.92 -12.22
N GLY A 78 0.65 -17.70 -11.18
CA GLY A 78 1.41 -18.95 -11.31
C GLY A 78 2.93 -18.80 -11.19
N GLU A 79 3.45 -17.61 -10.87
CA GLU A 79 4.85 -17.48 -10.45
C GLU A 79 5.06 -18.21 -9.11
N ILE A 80 6.02 -19.13 -9.08
CA ILE A 80 6.44 -19.88 -7.89
C ILE A 80 7.79 -19.32 -7.47
N TYR A 81 7.94 -18.97 -6.19
CA TYR A 81 9.23 -18.62 -5.62
C TYR A 81 10.04 -19.89 -5.37
N LEU A 82 11.30 -19.91 -5.81
CA LEU A 82 12.28 -20.84 -5.30
C LEU A 82 12.79 -20.28 -3.97
N GLU A 83 12.22 -20.71 -2.85
CA GLU A 83 12.94 -20.57 -1.57
C GLU A 83 14.05 -21.63 -1.54
N ASP A 84 15.29 -21.21 -1.34
CA ASP A 84 16.46 -22.05 -1.08
C ASP A 84 16.75 -23.18 -2.10
N GLY A 85 16.28 -23.06 -3.35
CA GLY A 85 16.56 -24.04 -4.40
C GLY A 85 15.78 -25.35 -4.29
N ILE A 86 14.72 -25.40 -3.49
CA ILE A 86 13.79 -26.53 -3.44
C ILE A 86 12.45 -26.07 -4.05
N GLU A 87 12.09 -26.66 -5.19
CA GLU A 87 10.79 -26.44 -5.82
C GLU A 87 9.66 -26.92 -4.90
N HIS A 88 8.94 -26.01 -4.26
CA HIS A 88 7.60 -26.31 -3.76
C HIS A 88 6.63 -26.29 -4.94
N ILE A 89 6.52 -27.44 -5.62
CA ILE A 89 5.57 -27.67 -6.71
C ILE A 89 4.14 -27.51 -6.15
N HIS A 90 3.51 -26.36 -6.38
CA HIS A 90 2.06 -26.25 -6.29
C HIS A 90 1.47 -26.61 -7.66
N MET A 91 1.25 -27.92 -7.87
CA MET A 91 0.53 -28.45 -9.02
C MET A 91 -0.88 -27.86 -9.07
N ARG A 92 -1.08 -26.83 -9.91
CA ARG A 92 -2.41 -26.51 -10.43
C ARG A 92 -2.73 -27.57 -11.48
N LEU A 93 -3.41 -28.63 -11.05
CA LEU A 93 -4.12 -29.55 -11.94
C LEU A 93 -5.04 -28.71 -12.84
N LYS A 94 -4.62 -28.48 -14.08
CA LYS A 94 -5.54 -28.09 -15.15
C LYS A 94 -6.28 -29.34 -15.60
N GLU A 95 -7.29 -29.74 -14.84
CA GLU A 95 -8.41 -30.50 -15.42
C GLU A 95 -9.27 -29.50 -16.21
N LYS A 96 -8.86 -29.26 -17.47
CA LYS A 96 -9.79 -28.75 -18.47
C LYS A 96 -10.59 -29.94 -18.98
N ASN A 97 -11.77 -30.13 -18.40
CA ASN A 97 -12.87 -30.84 -19.03
C ASN A 97 -13.44 -30.00 -20.18
N ILE A 98 -13.69 -30.70 -21.29
CA ILE A 98 -14.31 -30.31 -22.58
C ILE A 98 -13.35 -29.73 -23.61
#